data_AF-A0A2K9IVP6-F1
#
_entry.id   AF-A0A2K9IVP6-F1
#
_cell.length_a   1.000
_cell.length_b   1.000
_cell.length_c   1.000
_cell.angle_alpha   90.00
_cell.angle_beta   90.00
_cell.angle_gamma   90.00
#
_symmetry.space_group_name_H-M   'P 1'
#
loop_
_entity.id
_entity.type
_entity.pdbx_description
1 polymer ?
#
loop_
_entity_poly.entity_id
_entity_poly.type
_entity_poly.pdbx_seq_one_letter_code
_entity_poly.pdbx_strand_id
1 'polypeptide(L)'
;MESLHWINGQITRTQNSLYMLHLQLDEKRRDLERLVLAQANLQENQEELKQYKTWCTKPELTGNTWAGHLADQYEQWKEHTLFRSYINLYDYQLTQTLEQLNDKIKETKQSIIDIRMDLSTQSDILDDLYGKQRRELLN
;
A
#
# COMPACT_ATOMS: atom_id res chain seq x y z
N MET A 1 -36.66 -10.35 30.85
CA MET A 1 -36.52 -11.12 29.59
C MET A 1 -36.41 -10.14 28.46
N GLU A 2 -35.39 -10.29 27.63
CA GLU A 2 -35.33 -9.58 26.34
C GLU A 2 -36.43 -10.18 25.44
N SER A 3 -37.23 -9.35 24.78
CA SER A 3 -38.31 -9.89 23.95
C SER A 3 -37.75 -10.56 22.69
N LEU A 4 -38.42 -11.61 22.19
CA LEU A 4 -38.03 -12.29 20.95
C LEU A 4 -37.89 -11.31 19.76
N HIS A 5 -38.75 -10.28 19.71
CA HIS A 5 -38.66 -9.21 18.72
C HIS A 5 -37.34 -8.44 18.81
N TRP A 6 -36.91 -8.09 20.02
CA TRP A 6 -35.63 -7.40 20.23
C TRP A 6 -34.45 -8.27 19.81
N ILE A 7 -34.45 -9.56 20.20
CA ILE A 7 -33.38 -10.51 19.83
C ILE A 7 -33.26 -10.64 18.31
N ASN A 8 -34.38 -10.80 17.60
CA ASN A 8 -34.40 -10.87 16.13
C ASN A 8 -33.88 -9.58 15.48
N GLY A 9 -34.20 -8.43 16.09
CA GLY A 9 -33.67 -7.13 15.66
C GLY A 9 -32.15 -7.05 15.79
N GLN A 10 -31.58 -7.56 16.90
CA GLN A 10 -30.13 -7.58 17.07
C GLN A 10 -29.45 -8.56 16.11
N ILE A 11 -30.00 -9.76 15.92
CA ILE A 11 -29.49 -10.74 14.94
C ILE A 11 -29.35 -10.09 13.56
N THR A 12 -30.41 -9.42 13.10
CA THR A 12 -30.41 -8.74 11.79
C THR A 12 -29.32 -7.66 11.71
N ARG A 13 -29.13 -6.88 12.78
CA ARG A 13 -28.08 -5.85 12.82
C ARG A 13 -26.68 -6.43 12.78
N THR A 14 -26.43 -7.48 13.58
CA THR A 14 -25.13 -8.16 13.63
C THR A 14 -24.81 -8.83 12.29
N GLN A 15 -25.79 -9.48 11.65
CA GLN A 15 -25.64 -10.04 10.30
C GLN A 15 -25.27 -8.97 9.27
N ASN A 16 -25.95 -7.82 9.29
CA ASN A 16 -25.61 -6.70 8.41
C ASN A 16 -24.20 -6.17 8.68
N SER A 17 -23.80 -6.07 9.95
CA SER A 17 -22.43 -5.65 10.31
C SER A 17 -21.39 -6.63 9.80
N LEU A 18 -21.61 -7.94 9.97
CA LEU A 18 -20.73 -8.98 9.44
C LEU A 18 -20.57 -8.88 7.93
N TYR A 19 -21.68 -8.70 7.21
CA TYR A 19 -21.66 -8.51 5.76
C TYR A 19 -20.79 -7.32 5.36
N MET A 20 -20.96 -6.17 6.01
CA MET A 20 -20.16 -4.97 5.72
C MET A 20 -18.67 -5.16 6.04
N LEU A 21 -18.36 -5.82 7.16
CA LEU A 21 -16.97 -6.13 7.53
C LEU A 21 -16.31 -7.09 6.52
N HIS A 22 -17.04 -8.07 5.99
CA HIS A 22 -16.54 -8.94 4.93
C HIS A 22 -16.23 -8.16 3.64
N LEU A 23 -17.11 -7.25 3.22
CA LEU A 23 -16.85 -6.39 2.05
C LEU A 23 -15.60 -5.53 2.24
N GLN A 24 -15.45 -4.92 3.42
CA GLN A 24 -14.28 -4.11 3.76
C GLN A 24 -13.00 -4.95 3.78
N LEU A 25 -13.06 -6.17 4.32
CA LEU A 25 -11.92 -7.09 4.33
C LEU A 25 -11.47 -7.43 2.90
N ASP A 26 -12.41 -7.71 2.00
CA ASP A 26 -12.11 -8.04 0.61
C ASP A 26 -11.52 -6.84 -0.14
N GLU A 27 -12.04 -5.64 0.10
CA GLU A 27 -11.47 -4.40 -0.45
C GLU A 27 -10.04 -4.19 0.03
N LYS A 28 -9.78 -4.29 1.34
CA LYS A 28 -8.43 -4.12 1.89
C LYS A 28 -7.43 -5.15 1.38
N ARG A 29 -7.87 -6.39 1.13
CA ARG A 29 -7.03 -7.43 0.51
C ARG A 29 -6.63 -7.07 -0.91
N ARG A 30 -7.58 -6.62 -1.74
CA ARG A 30 -7.28 -6.15 -3.11
C ARG A 30 -6.35 -4.94 -3.11
N ASP A 31 -6.56 -4.00 -2.20
CA ASP A 31 -5.67 -2.84 -2.05
C ASP A 31 -4.26 -3.27 -1.67
N LEU A 32 -4.12 -4.21 -0.73
CA LEU A 32 -2.82 -4.75 -0.33
C LEU A 32 -2.10 -5.42 -1.50
N GLU A 33 -2.80 -6.24 -2.29
CA GLU A 33 -2.23 -6.89 -3.49
C GLU A 33 -1.71 -5.84 -4.49
N ARG A 34 -2.51 -4.81 -4.76
CA ARG A 34 -2.11 -3.71 -5.65
C ARG A 34 -0.90 -2.94 -5.13
N LEU A 35 -0.85 -2.65 -3.83
CA LEU A 35 0.27 -1.95 -3.21
C LEU A 35 1.56 -2.77 -3.26
N VAL A 36 1.49 -4.07 -2.98
CA VAL A 36 2.66 -4.96 -3.06
C VAL A 36 3.16 -5.08 -4.49
N LEU A 37 2.27 -5.19 -5.47
CA LEU A 37 2.64 -5.22 -6.88
C LEU A 37 3.29 -3.90 -7.31
N ALA A 38 2.71 -2.76 -6.93
CA ALA A 38 3.26 -1.44 -7.24
C ALA A 38 4.66 -1.26 -6.63
N GLN A 39 4.87 -1.73 -5.39
CA GLN A 39 6.17 -1.71 -4.74
C GLN A 39 7.19 -2.57 -5.50
N ALA A 40 6.84 -3.80 -5.87
CA ALA A 40 7.74 -4.69 -6.61
C ALA A 40 8.16 -4.08 -7.95
N ASN A 41 7.20 -3.56 -8.72
CA ASN A 41 7.48 -2.88 -9.99
C ASN A 41 8.38 -1.64 -9.80
N LEU A 42 8.16 -0.87 -8.74
CA LEU A 42 8.95 0.33 -8.48
C LEU A 42 10.37 -0.01 -8.01
N GLN A 43 10.56 -1.11 -7.27
CA GLN A 43 11.87 -1.62 -6.90
C GLN A 43 12.65 -2.13 -8.12
N GLU A 44 11.98 -2.81 -9.04
CA GLU A 44 12.58 -3.23 -10.31
C GLU A 44 13.05 -2.01 -11.13
N ASN A 45 12.18 -1.00 -11.29
CA ASN A 45 12.53 0.26 -11.95
C ASN A 45 13.70 0.98 -11.25
N GLN A 46 13.76 0.94 -9.91
CA GLN A 46 14.86 1.52 -9.16
C GLN A 46 16.17 0.79 -9.47
N GLU A 47 16.21 -0.54 -9.40
CA GLU A 47 17.41 -1.31 -9.73
C GLU A 47 17.82 -1.16 -11.20
N GLU A 48 16.88 -1.00 -12.13
CA GLU A 48 17.20 -0.69 -13.53
C GLU A 48 17.83 0.70 -13.67
N LEU A 49 17.22 1.73 -13.05
CA LEU A 49 17.73 3.10 -13.12
C LEU A 49 19.15 3.21 -12.52
N LYS A 50 19.43 2.46 -11.46
CA LYS A 50 20.76 2.34 -10.84
C LYS A 50 21.83 1.87 -11.82
N GLN A 51 21.50 0.95 -12.74
CA GLN A 51 22.43 0.44 -13.75
C GLN A 51 22.77 1.54 -14.78
N TYR A 52 21.80 2.39 -15.12
CA TYR A 52 21.97 3.50 -16.05
C TYR A 52 22.66 4.73 -15.45
N LYS A 53 22.97 4.75 -14.14
CA LYS A 53 23.76 5.82 -13.52
C LYS A 53 25.04 6.12 -14.30
N THR A 54 25.67 5.07 -14.83
CA THR A 54 26.92 5.18 -15.60
C THR A 54 26.73 5.88 -16.96
N TRP A 55 25.54 5.86 -17.53
CA TRP A 55 25.22 6.56 -18.78
C TRP A 55 25.13 8.07 -18.57
N CYS A 56 24.76 8.52 -17.37
CA CYS A 56 24.81 9.92 -17.00
C CYS A 56 26.24 10.42 -16.74
N THR A 57 27.18 9.52 -16.43
CA THR A 57 28.54 9.88 -16.00
C THR A 57 29.64 9.52 -16.99
N LYS A 58 29.37 8.73 -18.04
CA LYS A 58 30.41 8.27 -18.98
C LYS A 58 30.08 8.45 -20.47
N PRO A 59 31.12 8.68 -21.30
CA PRO A 59 32.50 9.02 -20.89
C PRO A 59 32.59 10.47 -20.36
N GLU A 60 33.63 10.76 -19.57
CA GLU A 60 33.97 12.13 -19.20
C GLU A 60 34.52 12.87 -20.43
N LEU A 61 33.99 14.04 -20.75
CA LEU A 61 34.59 14.91 -21.75
C LEU A 61 35.78 15.62 -21.13
N THR A 62 36.96 15.03 -21.27
CA THR A 62 38.23 15.67 -20.91
C THR A 62 38.71 16.54 -22.08
N GLY A 63 39.63 17.49 -21.79
CA GLY A 63 40.28 18.32 -22.83
C GLY A 63 41.03 17.52 -23.91
N ASN A 64 41.27 16.23 -23.68
CA ASN A 64 41.87 15.30 -24.64
C ASN A 64 40.83 14.61 -25.56
N THR A 65 39.54 14.66 -25.23
CA THR A 65 38.45 13.91 -25.90
C THR A 65 37.47 14.78 -26.68
N TRP A 66 37.36 16.08 -26.39
CA TRP A 66 36.72 17.08 -27.25
C TRP A 66 36.89 18.45 -26.55
N ALA A 67 37.28 19.49 -27.28
CA ALA A 67 37.53 20.83 -26.71
C ALA A 67 36.81 21.91 -27.52
N GLY A 68 36.27 22.92 -26.82
CA GLY A 68 35.58 24.07 -27.42
C GLY A 68 34.29 24.43 -26.68
N HIS A 69 33.70 25.59 -27.00
CA HIS A 69 32.54 26.14 -26.30
C HIS A 69 31.33 25.18 -26.19
N LEU A 70 31.10 24.36 -27.21
CA LEU A 70 30.02 23.35 -27.20
C LEU A 70 30.30 22.20 -26.22
N ALA A 71 31.56 21.83 -26.02
CA ALA A 71 31.96 20.82 -25.05
C ALA A 71 31.74 21.35 -23.62
N ASP A 72 32.11 22.61 -23.35
CA ASP A 72 31.89 23.26 -22.06
C ASP A 72 30.39 23.39 -21.73
N GLN A 73 29.57 23.79 -22.70
CA GLN A 73 28.12 23.86 -22.55
C GLN A 73 27.50 22.48 -22.28
N TYR A 74 27.97 21.44 -22.97
CA TYR A 74 27.48 20.08 -22.77
C TYR A 74 27.84 19.55 -21.38
N GLU A 75 29.07 19.76 -20.89
CA GLU A 75 29.47 19.28 -19.56
C GLU A 75 28.67 20.00 -18.46
N GLN A 76 28.46 21.31 -18.58
CA GLN A 76 27.57 22.06 -17.69
C GLN A 76 26.14 21.52 -17.70
N TRP A 77 25.60 21.22 -18.88
CA TRP A 77 24.26 20.63 -18.99
C TRP A 77 24.19 19.24 -18.33
N LYS A 78 25.19 18.39 -18.57
CA LYS A 78 25.29 17.04 -18.00
C LYS A 78 25.37 17.07 -16.48
N GLU A 79 26.19 17.94 -15.89
CA GLU A 79 26.31 18.05 -14.43
C GLU A 79 25.08 18.71 -13.79
N HIS A 80 24.66 19.88 -14.29
CA HIS A 80 23.63 20.68 -13.63
C HIS A 80 22.20 20.21 -13.91
N THR A 81 21.98 19.53 -15.04
CA THR A 81 20.66 19.09 -15.47
C THR A 81 20.52 17.58 -15.37
N LEU A 82 21.32 16.82 -16.12
CA LEU A 82 21.13 15.37 -16.24
C LEU A 82 21.44 14.65 -14.92
N PHE A 83 22.62 14.88 -14.35
CA PHE A 83 23.03 14.23 -13.10
C PHE A 83 22.17 14.68 -11.91
N ARG A 84 21.84 15.97 -11.84
CA ARG A 84 20.94 16.48 -10.80
C ARG A 84 19.52 15.90 -10.91
N SER A 85 18.99 15.76 -12.12
CA SER A 85 17.71 15.11 -12.35
C SER A 85 17.75 13.63 -11.95
N TYR A 86 18.84 12.93 -12.25
CA TYR A 86 19.05 11.56 -11.81
C TYR A 86 19.02 11.45 -10.27
N ILE A 87 19.79 12.27 -9.55
CA ILE A 87 19.81 12.28 -8.08
C ILE A 87 18.40 12.56 -7.52
N ASN A 88 17.73 13.61 -8.02
CA ASN A 88 16.41 13.97 -7.54
C ASN A 88 15.39 12.84 -7.75
N LEU A 89 15.44 12.15 -8.88
CA LEU A 89 14.53 11.04 -9.17
C LEU A 89 14.90 9.80 -8.34
N TYR A 90 16.15 9.35 -8.41
CA TYR A 90 16.61 8.10 -7.85
C TYR A 90 16.79 8.16 -6.33
N ASP A 91 17.58 9.12 -5.83
CA ASP A 91 17.94 9.18 -4.41
C ASP A 91 16.80 9.73 -3.56
N TYR A 92 15.95 10.62 -4.12
CA TYR A 92 14.89 11.28 -3.37
C TYR A 92 13.49 10.76 -3.71
N GLN A 93 12.98 11.01 -4.92
CA GLN A 93 11.57 10.72 -5.24
C GLN A 93 11.24 9.23 -5.15
N LEU A 94 12.07 8.36 -5.74
CA LEU A 94 11.85 6.91 -5.72
C LEU A 94 11.98 6.34 -4.31
N THR A 95 13.04 6.69 -3.58
CA THR A 95 13.23 6.29 -2.17
C THR A 95 12.03 6.69 -1.33
N GLN A 96 11.62 7.96 -1.38
CA GLN A 96 10.49 8.47 -0.61
C GLN A 96 9.17 7.77 -0.98
N THR A 97 8.94 7.52 -2.27
CA THR A 97 7.73 6.82 -2.74
C THR A 97 7.71 5.36 -2.25
N LEU A 98 8.87 4.68 -2.27
CA LEU A 98 9.00 3.32 -1.75
C LEU A 98 8.78 3.23 -0.23
N GLU A 99 9.24 4.23 0.53
CA GLU A 99 8.96 4.35 1.96
C GLU A 99 7.47 4.57 2.22
N GLN A 100 6.83 5.49 1.49
CA GLN A 100 5.38 5.73 1.58
C GLN A 100 4.55 4.48 1.24
N LEU A 101 4.96 3.73 0.21
CA LEU A 101 4.33 2.46 -0.13
C LEU A 101 4.49 1.43 0.99
N ASN A 102 5.69 1.31 1.56
CA ASN A 102 5.95 0.41 2.69
C ASN A 102 5.06 0.74 3.89
N ASP A 103 4.94 2.01 4.24
CA ASP A 103 4.12 2.44 5.37
C ASP A 103 2.63 2.18 5.09
N LYS A 104 2.16 2.44 3.86
CA LYS A 104 0.78 2.14 3.49
C LYS A 104 0.48 0.63 3.48
N ILE A 105 1.44 -0.20 3.08
CA ILE A 105 1.34 -1.66 3.16
C ILE A 105 1.21 -2.11 4.62
N LYS A 106 2.03 -1.57 5.53
CA LYS A 106 1.94 -1.88 6.97
C LYS A 106 0.60 -1.47 7.55
N GLU A 107 0.16 -0.24 7.27
CA GLU A 107 -1.14 0.29 7.71
C GLU A 107 -2.30 -0.59 7.19
N THR A 108 -2.26 -0.98 5.92
CA THR A 108 -3.29 -1.82 5.30
C THR A 108 -3.31 -3.22 5.90
N LYS A 109 -2.14 -3.81 6.19
CA LYS A 109 -2.04 -5.10 6.90
C LYS A 109 -2.62 -5.01 8.31
N GLN A 110 -2.35 -3.93 9.04
CA GLN A 110 -2.91 -3.72 10.37
C GLN A 110 -4.44 -3.61 10.31
N SER A 111 -4.98 -2.80 9.38
CA SER A 111 -6.43 -2.68 9.17
C SER A 111 -7.09 -4.02 8.85
N ILE A 112 -6.44 -4.90 8.07
CA ILE A 112 -6.93 -6.27 7.81
C ILE A 112 -7.00 -7.10 9.09
N ILE A 113 -6.01 -6.98 9.99
CA ILE A 113 -6.00 -7.68 11.27
C ILE A 113 -7.15 -7.17 12.14
N ASP A 114 -7.34 -5.87 12.23
CA ASP A 114 -8.40 -5.24 13.01
C ASP A 114 -9.80 -5.68 12.54
N ILE A 115 -10.05 -5.64 11.23
CA ILE A 115 -11.33 -6.11 10.65
C ILE A 115 -11.57 -7.60 10.95
N ARG A 116 -10.52 -8.43 10.97
CA ARG A 116 -10.66 -9.86 11.32
C ARG A 116 -11.00 -10.06 12.79
N MET A 117 -10.46 -9.25 13.69
CA MET A 117 -10.83 -9.29 15.12
C MET A 117 -12.28 -8.86 15.31
N ASP A 118 -12.73 -7.82 14.60
CA ASP A 118 -14.12 -7.38 14.63
C ASP A 118 -15.07 -8.45 14.08
N LEU A 119 -14.71 -9.11 12.97
CA LEU A 119 -15.48 -10.23 12.42
C LEU A 119 -15.64 -11.37 13.44
N SER A 120 -14.55 -11.76 14.11
CA SER A 120 -14.59 -12.80 15.14
C SER A 120 -15.55 -12.40 16.26
N THR A 121 -15.41 -11.17 16.77
CA THR A 121 -16.24 -10.65 17.85
C THR A 121 -17.72 -10.62 17.48
N GLN A 122 -18.05 -10.14 16.28
CA GLN A 122 -19.44 -10.09 15.80
C GLN A 122 -20.02 -11.50 15.55
N SER A 123 -19.19 -12.46 15.14
CA SER A 123 -19.61 -13.85 14.99
C SER A 123 -19.98 -14.46 16.35
N ASP A 124 -19.15 -14.25 17.38
CA ASP A 124 -19.42 -14.74 18.73
C ASP A 124 -20.71 -14.13 19.32
N ILE A 125 -20.93 -12.83 19.07
CA ILE A 125 -22.18 -12.14 19.45
C ILE A 125 -23.38 -12.76 18.74
N LEU A 126 -23.27 -13.04 17.44
CA LEU A 126 -24.35 -13.64 16.67
C LEU A 126 -24.73 -15.03 17.20
N ASP A 127 -23.74 -15.83 17.56
CA ASP A 127 -23.94 -17.17 18.13
C ASP A 127 -24.64 -17.12 19.50
N ASP A 128 -24.27 -16.18 20.38
CA ASP A 128 -24.98 -15.96 21.64
C ASP A 128 -26.43 -15.53 21.42
N LEU A 129 -26.69 -14.62 20.47
CA LEU A 129 -28.03 -14.16 20.13
C LEU A 129 -28.91 -15.31 19.63
N TYR A 130 -28.38 -16.21 18.79
CA TYR A 130 -29.10 -17.42 18.39
C TYR A 130 -29.34 -18.36 19.59
N GLY A 131 -28.39 -18.46 20.52
CA GLY A 131 -28.58 -19.18 21.77
C GLY A 131 -29.72 -18.63 22.62
N LYS A 132 -29.80 -17.30 22.77
CA LYS A 132 -30.88 -16.61 23.49
C LYS A 132 -32.23 -16.82 22.79
N GLN A 133 -32.28 -16.65 21.48
CA GLN A 133 -33.49 -16.87 20.67
C GLN A 133 -34.06 -18.27 20.89
N ARG A 134 -33.22 -19.31 20.83
CA ARG A 134 -33.64 -20.69 21.06
C ARG A 134 -34.23 -20.90 22.46
N ARG A 135 -33.64 -20.30 23.50
CA ARG A 135 -34.16 -20.39 24.87
C ARG A 135 -35.52 -19.71 25.01
N GLU A 136 -35.69 -18.52 24.45
CA GLU A 136 -36.98 -17.79 24.47
C GLU A 136 -38.07 -18.50 23.66
N LEU A 137 -37.72 -19.25 22.60
CA LEU A 137 -38.69 -20.04 21.84
C LEU A 137 -39.15 -21.32 22.55
N LEU A 138 -38.40 -21.78 23.56
CA LEU A 138 -38.69 -22.98 24.34
C LEU A 138 -39.41 -22.68 25.68
N ASN A 139 -39.45 -21.40 26.08
CA ASN A 139 -40.16 -20.90 27.25
C ASN A 139 -41.58 -20.43 26.86
#